data_AF-A0A7D8YI13-F1
#
_entry.id   AF-A0A7D8YI13-F1
#
_cell.length_a   1.000
_cell.length_b   1.000
_cell.length_c   1.000
_cell.angle_alpha   90.00
_cell.angle_beta   90.00
_cell.angle_gamma   90.00
#
_symmetry.space_group_name_H-M   'P 1'
#
loop_
_entity.id
_entity.type
_entity.pdbx_description
1 polymer ?
#
loop_
_entity_poly.entity_id
_entity_poly.type
_entity_poly.pdbx_seq_one_letter_code
_entity_poly.pdbx_strand_id
1 'polypeptide(L)'
;MDETAWLWLDRITIVSAFLAAVFSIATWLGTQWLRKAKRQAEARRRAPITIRLKAGDRLLDLPYQPRRDQLSRSELSGLLSFYHGPDRFDPVIMRRVLESGDLNRVLADDRPESGAHEVLVVKVDDEFLSAVRSEISERDRSAAPIPQGSPPEATPSEQVALGRPPRVWNLTPHEVHYDDGRERRSIKSDGSLRLGQVDQPESPIDGLATVTTRYEEPEQVPEGIEPGDVLIVSTLVGDKWDKSRRPPGITLLVPDTGATSRRDDAGRIVSVTRFIRK
;
A
#
# COMPACT_ATOMS: atom_id res chain seq x y z
N MET A 1 -42.75 -60.59 17.36
CA MET A 1 -41.66 -60.05 16.53
C MET A 1 -40.62 -61.14 16.45
N ASP A 2 -40.38 -61.66 15.25
CA ASP A 2 -39.47 -62.79 15.04
C ASP A 2 -38.01 -62.36 15.25
N GLU A 3 -37.19 -63.21 15.86
CA GLU A 3 -35.75 -62.98 16.10
C GLU A 3 -34.98 -62.59 14.81
N THR A 4 -35.48 -63.06 13.67
CA THR A 4 -34.97 -62.70 12.33
C THR A 4 -35.09 -61.20 12.04
N ALA A 5 -36.15 -60.53 12.51
CA ALA A 5 -36.33 -59.09 12.31
C ALA A 5 -35.28 -58.25 13.06
N TRP A 6 -34.90 -58.68 14.27
CA TRP A 6 -33.86 -58.02 15.07
C TRP A 6 -32.48 -58.16 14.43
N LEU A 7 -32.14 -59.33 13.90
CA LEU A 7 -30.88 -59.55 13.18
C LEU A 7 -30.77 -58.69 11.91
N TRP A 8 -31.88 -58.49 11.19
CA TRP A 8 -31.91 -57.57 10.05
C TRP A 8 -31.71 -56.11 10.47
N LEU A 9 -32.36 -55.68 11.56
CA LEU A 9 -32.21 -54.33 12.08
C LEU A 9 -30.77 -54.04 12.51
N ASP A 10 -30.11 -54.99 13.16
CA ASP A 10 -28.73 -54.85 13.63
C ASP A 10 -27.75 -54.75 12.46
N ARG A 11 -27.92 -55.59 11.43
CA ARG A 11 -27.14 -55.51 10.18
C ARG A 11 -27.32 -54.17 9.47
N ILE A 12 -28.54 -53.65 9.39
CA ILE A 12 -28.82 -52.34 8.78
C ILE A 12 -28.13 -51.23 9.58
N THR A 13 -28.18 -51.29 10.91
CA THR A 13 -27.50 -50.32 11.79
C THR A 13 -25.98 -50.32 11.55
N ILE A 14 -25.36 -51.50 11.51
CA ILE A 14 -23.92 -51.66 11.27
C ILE A 14 -23.52 -51.09 9.90
N VAL A 15 -24.27 -51.43 8.85
CA VAL A 15 -24.01 -50.92 7.49
C VAL A 15 -24.19 -49.41 7.43
N SER A 16 -25.23 -48.87 8.07
CA SER A 16 -25.49 -47.42 8.10
C SER A 16 -24.39 -46.66 8.84
N ALA A 17 -23.93 -47.19 9.98
CA ALA A 17 -22.83 -46.62 10.74
C ALA A 17 -21.51 -46.64 9.95
N PHE A 18 -21.24 -47.74 9.23
CA PHE A 18 -20.08 -47.85 8.36
C PHE A 18 -20.12 -46.82 7.22
N LEU A 19 -21.26 -46.68 6.52
CA LEU A 19 -21.42 -45.69 5.45
C LEU A 19 -21.28 -44.25 5.97
N ALA A 20 -21.83 -43.94 7.14
CA ALA A 20 -21.68 -42.64 7.78
C ALA A 20 -20.21 -42.33 8.14
N ALA A 21 -19.45 -43.32 8.61
CA ALA A 21 -18.03 -43.19 8.90
C ALA A 21 -17.21 -42.93 7.62
N VAL A 22 -17.47 -43.69 6.54
CA VAL A 22 -16.81 -43.49 5.24
C VAL A 22 -17.11 -42.10 4.67
N PHE A 23 -18.37 -41.66 4.73
CA PHE A 23 -18.75 -40.32 4.28
C PHE A 23 -18.08 -39.21 5.12
N SER A 24 -17.97 -39.40 6.43
CA SER A 24 -17.27 -38.46 7.33
C SER A 24 -15.78 -38.36 7.01
N ILE A 25 -15.12 -39.48 6.70
CA ILE A 25 -13.71 -39.49 6.28
C ILE A 25 -13.54 -38.80 4.92
N ALA A 26 -14.41 -39.09 3.95
CA ALA A 26 -14.34 -38.48 2.62
C ALA A 26 -14.55 -36.96 2.67
N THR A 27 -15.53 -36.49 3.44
CA THR A 27 -15.76 -35.05 3.64
C THR A 27 -14.58 -34.40 4.36
N TRP A 28 -14.02 -35.03 5.40
CA TRP A 28 -12.81 -34.54 6.06
C TRP A 28 -11.62 -34.41 5.10
N LEU A 29 -11.33 -35.44 4.30
CA LEU A 29 -10.27 -35.39 3.28
C LEU A 29 -10.51 -34.28 2.25
N GLY A 30 -11.76 -34.11 1.78
CA GLY A 30 -12.15 -33.01 0.90
C GLY A 30 -11.87 -31.63 1.51
N THR A 31 -12.20 -31.44 2.79
CA THR A 31 -11.92 -30.17 3.48
C THR A 31 -10.42 -29.91 3.65
N GLN A 32 -9.60 -30.94 3.91
CA GLN A 32 -8.15 -30.79 4.02
C GLN A 32 -7.54 -30.39 2.68
N TRP A 33 -8.02 -30.98 1.58
CA TRP A 33 -7.56 -30.64 0.24
C TRP A 33 -7.90 -29.18 -0.12
N LEU A 34 -9.13 -28.74 0.16
CA LEU A 34 -9.54 -27.34 -0.01
C LEU A 34 -8.71 -26.37 0.84
N ARG A 35 -8.42 -26.72 2.10
CA ARG A 35 -7.54 -25.91 2.96
C ARG A 35 -6.12 -25.81 2.40
N LYS A 36 -5.58 -26.92 1.88
CA LYS A 36 -4.25 -26.93 1.24
C LYS A 36 -4.24 -26.06 -0.02
N ALA A 37 -5.26 -26.19 -0.87
CA ALA A 37 -5.41 -25.37 -2.06
C ALA A 37 -5.53 -23.88 -1.72
N LYS A 38 -6.34 -23.53 -0.70
CA LYS A 38 -6.47 -22.16 -0.21
C LYS A 38 -5.15 -21.60 0.33
N ARG A 39 -4.42 -22.36 1.16
CA ARG A 39 -3.10 -21.95 1.66
C ARG A 39 -2.10 -21.75 0.53
N GLN A 40 -2.10 -22.61 -0.48
CA GLN A 40 -1.25 -22.47 -1.65
C GLN A 40 -1.62 -21.23 -2.47
N ALA A 41 -2.91 -20.97 -2.68
CA ALA A 41 -3.39 -19.76 -3.35
C ALA A 41 -3.02 -18.48 -2.58
N GLU A 42 -3.16 -18.47 -1.26
CA GLU A 42 -2.76 -17.34 -0.41
C GLU A 42 -1.24 -17.13 -0.42
N ALA A 43 -0.46 -18.21 -0.33
CA ALA A 43 1.01 -18.14 -0.43
C ALA A 43 1.46 -17.56 -1.79
N ARG A 44 0.78 -17.93 -2.88
CA ARG A 44 1.03 -17.39 -4.23
C ARG A 44 0.62 -15.92 -4.35
N ARG A 45 -0.52 -15.51 -3.79
CA ARG A 45 -0.94 -14.09 -3.77
C ARG A 45 0.07 -13.20 -3.07
N ARG A 46 0.74 -13.73 -2.05
CA ARG A 46 1.78 -13.03 -1.29
C ARG A 46 3.17 -13.15 -1.89
N ALA A 47 3.35 -13.94 -2.95
CA ALA A 47 4.64 -14.09 -3.61
C ALA A 47 5.01 -12.78 -4.33
N PRO A 48 6.28 -12.36 -4.24
CA PRO A 48 6.75 -11.18 -4.97
C PRO A 48 6.77 -11.45 -6.48
N ILE A 49 6.32 -10.47 -7.25
CA ILE A 49 6.36 -10.46 -8.71
C ILE A 49 7.56 -9.62 -9.15
N THR A 50 8.38 -10.16 -10.05
CA THR A 50 9.47 -9.39 -10.67
C THR A 50 8.93 -8.70 -11.92
N ILE A 51 9.03 -7.37 -11.98
CA ILE A 51 8.64 -6.62 -13.18
C ILE A 51 9.87 -6.49 -14.08
N ARG A 52 9.81 -7.05 -15.27
CA ARG A 52 10.88 -7.04 -16.28
C ARG A 52 10.49 -6.16 -17.46
N LEU A 53 11.22 -5.09 -17.68
CA LEU A 53 11.08 -4.25 -18.85
C LEU A 53 11.85 -4.85 -20.03
N LYS A 54 11.26 -4.90 -21.22
CA LYS A 54 11.89 -5.42 -22.44
C LYS A 54 11.83 -4.39 -23.57
N ALA A 55 12.99 -3.97 -24.08
CA ALA A 55 13.13 -3.17 -25.29
C ALA A 55 14.07 -3.88 -26.28
N GLY A 56 13.53 -4.33 -27.43
CA GLY A 56 14.27 -5.20 -28.35
C GLY A 56 14.78 -6.47 -27.64
N ASP A 57 16.10 -6.67 -27.66
CA ASP A 57 16.79 -7.78 -26.98
C ASP A 57 17.28 -7.42 -25.56
N ARG A 58 17.05 -6.18 -25.12
CA ARG A 58 17.49 -5.68 -23.82
C ARG A 58 16.41 -5.95 -22.77
N LEU A 59 16.83 -6.44 -21.61
CA LEU A 59 15.97 -6.73 -20.46
C LEU A 59 16.48 -5.95 -19.24
N LEU A 60 15.54 -5.40 -18.47
CA LEU A 60 15.82 -4.72 -17.20
C LEU A 60 14.81 -5.17 -16.15
N ASP A 61 15.29 -5.78 -15.07
CA ASP A 61 14.46 -6.11 -13.92
C ASP A 61 14.37 -4.91 -12.99
N LEU A 62 13.15 -4.51 -12.64
CA LEU A 62 12.94 -3.44 -11.68
C LEU A 62 13.27 -3.95 -10.27
N PRO A 63 13.94 -3.13 -9.44
CA PRO A 63 14.29 -3.51 -8.07
C PRO A 63 13.05 -3.63 -7.16
N TYR A 64 11.93 -3.01 -7.56
CA TYR A 64 10.66 -3.11 -6.86
C TYR A 64 9.94 -4.43 -7.20
N GLN A 65 9.64 -5.22 -6.17
CA GLN A 65 8.98 -6.51 -6.29
C GLN A 65 7.63 -6.49 -5.54
N PRO A 66 6.56 -5.95 -6.16
CA PRO A 66 5.25 -5.93 -5.54
C PRO A 66 4.69 -7.34 -5.37
N ARG A 67 3.85 -7.52 -4.37
CA ARG A 67 3.06 -8.75 -4.24
C ARG A 67 1.87 -8.71 -5.20
N ARG A 68 1.35 -9.87 -5.58
CA ARG A 68 0.22 -9.98 -6.53
C ARG A 68 -1.06 -9.31 -6.02
N ASP A 69 -1.28 -9.32 -4.71
CA ASP A 69 -2.38 -8.61 -4.06
C ASP A 69 -2.19 -7.08 -3.97
N GLN A 70 -0.97 -6.58 -4.19
CA GLN A 70 -0.60 -5.16 -4.21
C GLN A 70 -0.43 -4.60 -5.63
N LEU A 71 -0.87 -5.35 -6.63
CA LEU A 71 -0.61 -5.06 -8.03
C LEU A 71 -1.93 -4.72 -8.73
N SER A 72 -2.55 -3.63 -8.30
CA SER A 72 -3.68 -3.04 -9.04
C SER A 72 -3.20 -2.34 -10.31
N ARG A 73 -4.09 -2.20 -11.30
CA ARG A 73 -3.80 -1.41 -12.52
C ARG A 73 -3.36 0.03 -12.18
N SER A 74 -3.96 0.61 -11.15
CA SER A 74 -3.61 1.94 -10.62
C SER A 74 -2.22 1.98 -9.99
N GLU A 75 -1.82 0.95 -9.23
CA GLU A 75 -0.49 0.89 -8.62
C GLU A 75 0.60 0.67 -9.66
N LEU A 76 0.38 -0.20 -10.64
CA LEU A 76 1.33 -0.40 -11.73
C LEU A 76 1.48 0.88 -12.58
N SER A 77 0.37 1.57 -12.84
CA SER A 77 0.39 2.88 -13.51
C SER A 77 1.12 3.94 -12.68
N GLY A 78 0.82 4.04 -11.38
CA GLY A 78 1.51 4.91 -10.43
C GLY A 78 3.01 4.64 -10.34
N LEU A 79 3.39 3.37 -10.42
CA LEU A 79 4.79 2.96 -10.37
C LEU A 79 5.55 3.34 -11.63
N LEU A 80 4.97 3.07 -12.79
CA LEU A 80 5.57 3.43 -14.08
C LEU A 80 5.61 4.95 -14.29
N SER A 81 4.64 5.70 -13.74
CA SER A 81 4.68 7.16 -13.74
C SER A 81 5.74 7.74 -12.81
N PHE A 82 6.07 7.05 -11.70
CA PHE A 82 7.14 7.49 -10.81
C PHE A 82 8.50 7.58 -11.53
N TYR A 83 8.76 6.69 -12.49
CA TYR A 83 9.98 6.67 -13.30
C TYR A 83 9.96 7.63 -14.52
N HIS A 84 8.88 8.41 -14.69
CA HIS A 84 8.72 9.29 -15.85
C HIS A 84 8.96 10.77 -15.55
N GLY A 85 9.01 11.17 -14.27
CA GLY A 85 8.84 12.58 -13.92
C GLY A 85 7.47 13.11 -14.39
N PRO A 86 7.02 14.27 -13.88
CA PRO A 86 5.69 14.80 -14.20
C PRO A 86 5.51 15.16 -15.69
N ASP A 87 6.58 15.41 -16.43
CA ASP A 87 6.53 16.02 -17.78
C ASP A 87 6.68 15.03 -18.95
N ARG A 88 6.95 13.74 -18.69
CA ARG A 88 7.12 12.71 -19.75
C ARG A 88 6.12 11.56 -19.66
N PHE A 89 5.02 11.76 -18.95
CA PHE A 89 3.97 10.76 -18.83
C PHE A 89 3.29 10.52 -20.19
N ASP A 90 3.52 9.36 -20.81
CA ASP A 90 2.80 8.95 -22.03
C ASP A 90 1.61 8.03 -21.68
N PRO A 91 0.38 8.57 -21.60
CA PRO A 91 -0.82 7.78 -21.32
C PRO A 91 -1.10 6.72 -22.40
N VAL A 92 -0.53 6.84 -23.60
CA VAL A 92 -0.73 5.89 -24.71
C VAL A 92 0.02 4.59 -24.46
N ILE A 93 1.25 4.65 -23.96
CA ILE A 93 2.04 3.46 -23.58
C ILE A 93 1.34 2.72 -22.43
N MET A 94 0.88 3.46 -21.43
CA MET A 94 0.16 2.90 -20.28
C MET A 94 -1.14 2.21 -20.71
N ARG A 95 -1.91 2.88 -21.58
CA ARG A 95 -3.12 2.33 -22.17
C ARG A 95 -2.80 1.05 -22.95
N ARG A 96 -1.72 1.02 -23.72
CA ARG A 96 -1.31 -0.17 -24.49
C ARG A 96 -0.88 -1.33 -23.59
N VAL A 97 -0.17 -1.09 -22.48
CA VAL A 97 0.18 -2.11 -21.49
C VAL A 97 -1.07 -2.65 -20.79
N LEU A 98 -2.00 -1.76 -20.40
CA LEU A 98 -3.26 -2.13 -19.75
C LEU A 98 -4.26 -2.83 -20.69
N GLU A 99 -4.26 -2.47 -21.97
CA GLU A 99 -5.13 -3.03 -23.02
C GLU A 99 -4.54 -4.28 -23.69
N SER A 100 -3.22 -4.52 -23.61
CA SER A 100 -2.54 -5.63 -24.29
C SER A 100 -2.99 -7.03 -23.89
N GLY A 101 -3.85 -7.17 -22.88
CA GLY A 101 -4.34 -8.46 -22.39
C GLY A 101 -3.26 -9.31 -21.71
N ASP A 102 -1.97 -9.01 -21.90
CA ASP A 102 -0.84 -9.68 -21.25
C ASP A 102 -0.86 -9.48 -19.73
N LEU A 103 -1.34 -8.33 -19.24
CA LEU A 103 -1.51 -8.12 -17.80
C LEU A 103 -2.56 -9.07 -17.22
N ASN A 104 -3.69 -9.25 -17.92
CA ASN A 104 -4.72 -10.20 -17.51
C ASN A 104 -4.23 -11.65 -17.67
N ARG A 105 -3.38 -11.94 -18.67
CA ARG A 105 -2.83 -13.28 -18.91
C ARG A 105 -1.81 -13.66 -17.84
N VAL A 106 -0.90 -12.77 -17.45
CA VAL A 106 0.03 -12.97 -16.33
C VAL A 106 -0.71 -13.05 -15.00
N LEU A 107 -1.80 -12.28 -14.83
CA LEU A 107 -2.68 -12.36 -13.67
C LEU A 107 -3.66 -13.56 -13.70
N ALA A 108 -3.81 -14.27 -14.82
CA ALA A 108 -4.75 -15.38 -14.98
C ALA A 108 -4.11 -16.72 -15.37
N ASP A 109 -2.81 -16.78 -15.67
CA ASP A 109 -2.13 -18.04 -15.99
C ASP A 109 -1.94 -18.85 -14.70
N ASP A 110 -2.86 -19.79 -14.45
CA ASP A 110 -2.88 -20.72 -13.33
C ASP A 110 -1.93 -21.93 -13.52
N ARG A 111 -1.02 -21.87 -14.51
CA ARG A 111 -0.17 -23.03 -14.86
C ARG A 111 0.99 -23.21 -13.88
N PRO A 112 1.12 -24.40 -13.26
CA PRO A 112 1.98 -24.63 -12.09
C PRO A 112 3.45 -24.96 -12.41
N GLU A 113 3.94 -24.77 -13.64
CA GLU A 113 5.14 -25.47 -14.10
C GLU A 113 6.48 -24.76 -13.87
N SER A 114 6.53 -23.49 -13.45
CA SER A 114 7.79 -22.86 -13.03
C SER A 114 7.72 -22.36 -11.60
N GLY A 115 8.17 -23.19 -10.66
CA GLY A 115 8.29 -22.86 -9.24
C GLY A 115 9.35 -21.79 -8.90
N ALA A 116 9.58 -20.80 -9.76
CA ALA A 116 10.57 -19.75 -9.53
C ALA A 116 10.09 -18.43 -10.16
N HIS A 117 9.65 -17.51 -9.30
CA HIS A 117 9.38 -16.09 -9.56
C HIS A 117 8.40 -15.79 -10.72
N GLU A 118 7.20 -15.30 -10.39
CA GLU A 118 6.31 -14.73 -11.39
C GLU A 118 6.98 -13.48 -12.00
N VAL A 119 7.28 -13.51 -13.30
CA VAL A 119 7.91 -12.40 -14.03
C VAL A 119 6.87 -11.74 -14.92
N LEU A 120 6.56 -10.48 -14.65
CA LEU A 120 5.72 -9.65 -15.52
C LEU A 120 6.61 -8.94 -16.54
N VAL A 121 6.51 -9.33 -17.81
CA VAL A 121 7.29 -8.70 -18.90
C VAL A 121 6.50 -7.55 -19.51
N VAL A 122 7.03 -6.32 -19.44
CA VAL A 122 6.44 -5.13 -20.04
C VAL A 122 7.29 -4.70 -21.23
N LYS A 123 6.69 -4.64 -22.42
CA LYS A 123 7.38 -4.18 -23.63
C LYS A 123 7.42 -2.65 -23.65
N VAL A 124 8.62 -2.10 -23.84
CA VAL A 124 8.92 -0.66 -23.84
C VAL A 124 9.91 -0.34 -24.96
N ASP A 125 10.08 0.92 -25.30
CA ASP A 125 11.12 1.35 -26.25
C ASP A 125 12.49 1.52 -25.57
N ASP A 126 13.53 1.66 -26.40
CA ASP A 126 14.92 1.77 -25.93
C ASP A 126 15.21 3.10 -25.20
N GLU A 127 14.48 4.16 -25.54
CA GLU A 127 14.61 5.46 -24.88
C GLU A 127 14.15 5.37 -23.43
N PHE A 128 12.96 4.78 -23.22
CA PHE A 128 12.40 4.51 -21.90
C PHE A 128 13.29 3.60 -21.08
N LEU A 129 13.75 2.48 -21.65
CA LEU A 129 14.62 1.55 -20.92
C LEU A 129 15.91 2.23 -20.45
N SER A 130 16.46 3.14 -21.26
CA SER A 130 17.67 3.89 -20.95
C SER A 130 17.46 4.96 -19.88
N ALA A 131 16.30 5.64 -19.89
CA ALA A 131 15.92 6.60 -18.86
C ALA A 131 15.77 5.91 -17.49
N VAL A 132 14.99 4.82 -17.42
CA VAL A 132 14.78 4.05 -16.17
C VAL A 132 16.10 3.52 -15.62
N ARG A 133 16.97 2.99 -16.49
CA ARG A 133 18.29 2.50 -16.07
C ARG A 133 19.17 3.61 -15.49
N SER A 134 19.12 4.80 -16.07
CA SER A 134 19.90 5.95 -15.61
C SER A 134 19.42 6.40 -14.23
N GLU A 135 18.11 6.48 -14.03
CA GLU A 135 17.50 6.84 -12.75
C GLU A 135 17.81 5.80 -11.66
N ILE A 136 17.69 4.50 -11.95
CA ILE A 136 18.10 3.44 -11.01
C ILE A 136 19.58 3.60 -10.64
N SER A 137 20.44 3.85 -11.63
CA SER A 137 21.88 4.02 -11.40
C SER A 137 22.23 5.29 -10.61
N GLU A 138 21.46 6.36 -10.76
CA GLU A 138 21.59 7.59 -9.95
C GLU A 138 21.08 7.38 -8.53
N ARG A 139 20.00 6.61 -8.39
CA ARG A 139 19.41 6.26 -7.10
C ARG A 139 20.30 5.32 -6.30
N ASP A 140 20.91 4.32 -6.94
CA ASP A 140 21.90 3.43 -6.31
C ASP A 140 23.18 4.20 -5.92
N ARG A 141 23.58 5.20 -6.72
CA ARG A 141 24.68 6.12 -6.36
C ARG A 141 24.32 7.06 -5.21
N SER A 142 23.06 7.45 -5.10
CA SER A 142 22.54 8.31 -4.03
C SER A 142 22.15 7.52 -2.77
N ALA A 143 21.91 6.21 -2.92
CA ALA A 143 21.74 5.25 -1.85
C ALA A 143 23.12 4.88 -1.28
N ALA A 144 23.83 5.90 -0.78
CA ALA A 144 24.77 5.66 0.29
C ALA A 144 24.02 4.87 1.37
N PRO A 145 24.61 3.82 1.98
CA PRO A 145 23.96 3.12 3.07
C PRO A 145 23.55 4.18 4.08
N ILE A 146 22.24 4.32 4.32
CA ILE A 146 21.75 5.09 5.45
C ILE A 146 22.50 4.46 6.62
N PRO A 147 23.37 5.19 7.32
CA PRO A 147 24.07 4.63 8.45
C PRO A 147 22.99 3.99 9.32
N GLN A 148 23.17 2.73 9.71
CA GLN A 148 22.41 2.16 10.82
C GLN A 148 22.83 2.83 12.13
N GLY A 149 22.94 4.16 12.12
CA GLY A 149 22.91 4.95 13.32
C GLY A 149 21.51 4.78 13.90
N SER A 150 21.47 4.65 15.22
CA SER A 150 20.31 4.97 16.02
C SER A 150 19.50 6.11 15.38
N PRO A 151 18.15 6.08 15.46
CA PRO A 151 17.31 7.19 14.98
C PRO A 151 18.00 8.48 15.39
N PRO A 152 18.20 9.46 14.47
CA PRO A 152 19.06 10.61 14.71
C PRO A 152 18.76 11.09 16.10
N GLU A 153 19.71 10.84 17.00
CA GLU A 153 19.56 11.18 18.40
C GLU A 153 19.35 12.68 18.32
N ALA A 154 18.10 13.11 18.56
CA ALA A 154 17.70 14.48 18.36
C ALA A 154 18.79 15.30 19.03
N THR A 155 19.56 16.06 18.23
CA THR A 155 20.75 16.74 18.74
C THR A 155 20.31 17.41 20.04
N PRO A 156 20.89 17.04 21.20
CA PRO A 156 20.39 17.49 22.50
C PRO A 156 20.26 19.03 22.57
N SER A 157 20.97 19.72 21.67
CA SER A 157 20.91 21.14 21.37
C SER A 157 19.51 21.74 21.15
N GLU A 158 18.50 21.02 20.62
CA GLU A 158 17.13 21.56 20.49
C GLU A 158 16.22 21.21 21.69
N GLN A 159 16.47 20.07 22.35
CA GLN A 159 15.70 19.65 23.53
C GLN A 159 16.06 20.43 24.80
N VAL A 160 17.25 21.04 24.84
CA VAL A 160 17.78 21.76 26.02
C VAL A 160 17.21 23.18 26.18
N ALA A 161 16.57 23.76 25.14
CA ALA A 161 16.14 25.16 25.19
C ALA A 161 14.78 25.41 25.90
N LEU A 162 13.89 24.41 25.97
CA LEU A 162 12.48 24.62 26.36
C LEU A 162 12.10 24.08 27.74
N GLY A 163 12.99 23.34 28.42
CA GLY A 163 12.73 22.79 29.76
C GLY A 163 11.56 21.79 29.84
N ARG A 164 10.97 21.40 28.70
CA ARG A 164 9.88 20.43 28.58
C ARG A 164 10.07 19.52 27.36
N PRO A 165 9.59 18.26 27.40
CA PRO A 165 9.58 17.41 26.22
C PRO A 165 8.65 17.99 25.13
N PRO A 166 8.97 17.77 23.85
CA PRO A 166 8.14 18.24 22.74
C PRO A 166 6.78 17.53 22.77
N ARG A 167 5.69 18.31 22.65
CA ARG A 167 4.35 17.74 22.57
C ARG A 167 4.05 17.38 21.11
N VAL A 168 3.49 16.19 20.90
CA VAL A 168 3.02 15.74 19.59
C VAL A 168 1.54 16.03 19.51
N TRP A 169 1.14 16.79 18.49
CA TRP A 169 -0.24 17.13 18.17
C TRP A 169 -0.65 16.43 16.89
N ASN A 170 -1.68 15.59 16.94
CA ASN A 170 -2.27 15.02 15.73
C ASN A 170 -3.46 15.85 15.29
N LEU A 171 -3.25 16.68 14.27
CA LEU A 171 -4.25 17.54 13.65
C LEU A 171 -4.85 16.93 12.38
N THR A 172 -4.74 15.61 12.22
CA THR A 172 -5.48 14.88 11.18
C THR A 172 -6.89 14.55 11.69
N PRO A 173 -7.89 14.38 10.80
CA PRO A 173 -9.26 14.05 11.21
C PRO A 173 -9.42 12.70 11.94
N HIS A 174 -8.39 11.86 11.92
CA HIS A 174 -8.45 10.48 12.40
C HIS A 174 -7.24 10.15 13.28
N GLU A 175 -7.34 9.05 14.01
CA GLU A 175 -6.21 8.49 14.73
C GLU A 175 -5.15 7.98 13.75
N VAL A 176 -3.89 8.32 14.00
CA VAL A 176 -2.77 7.84 13.20
C VAL A 176 -2.10 6.68 13.96
N HIS A 177 -2.07 5.52 13.32
CA HIS A 177 -1.28 4.39 13.81
C HIS A 177 0.11 4.41 13.18
N TYR A 178 1.14 4.49 13.99
CA TYR A 178 2.54 4.38 13.58
C TYR A 178 3.08 2.99 13.95
N ASP A 179 3.78 2.34 13.04
CA ASP A 179 4.36 1.00 13.22
C ASP A 179 5.78 0.99 12.66
N ASP A 180 6.78 1.02 13.55
CA ASP A 180 8.21 0.99 13.19
C ASP A 180 8.75 -0.45 13.02
N GLY A 181 7.86 -1.45 13.04
CA GLY A 181 8.20 -2.86 13.00
C GLY A 181 8.58 -3.47 14.35
N ARG A 182 8.77 -2.67 15.40
CA ARG A 182 9.01 -3.13 16.78
C ARG A 182 7.82 -2.86 17.68
N GLU A 183 7.25 -1.66 17.58
CA GLU A 183 6.14 -1.19 18.38
C GLU A 183 5.10 -0.49 17.51
N ARG A 184 3.82 -0.74 17.82
CA ARG A 184 2.71 0.00 17.22
C ARG A 184 2.21 1.04 18.21
N ARG A 185 2.29 2.31 17.81
CA ARG A 185 1.80 3.45 18.59
C ARG A 185 0.56 4.04 17.95
N SER A 186 -0.34 4.50 18.79
CA SER A 186 -1.59 5.13 18.39
C SER A 186 -1.57 6.59 18.81
N ILE A 187 -1.69 7.48 17.84
CA ILE A 187 -1.67 8.92 18.08
C ILE A 187 -3.09 9.44 17.87
N LYS A 188 -3.81 9.64 18.98
CA LYS A 188 -5.18 10.15 18.96
C LYS A 188 -5.23 11.54 18.33
N SER A 189 -6.30 11.82 17.59
CA SER A 189 -6.51 13.15 17.03
C SER A 189 -6.78 14.16 18.16
N ASP A 190 -6.03 15.25 18.16
CA ASP A 190 -6.21 16.43 19.02
C ASP A 190 -7.14 17.48 18.36
N GLY A 191 -7.66 17.16 17.17
CA GLY A 191 -8.46 18.06 16.34
C GLY A 191 -8.15 17.86 14.86
N SER A 192 -8.75 18.68 14.00
CA SER A 192 -8.44 18.68 12.56
C SER A 192 -8.05 20.08 12.11
N LEU A 193 -6.86 20.21 11.54
CA LEU A 193 -6.48 21.43 10.83
C LEU A 193 -7.02 21.33 9.40
N ARG A 194 -7.95 22.23 9.05
CA ARG A 194 -8.60 22.25 7.73
C ARG A 194 -8.10 23.45 6.94
N LEU A 195 -7.92 23.24 5.63
CA LEU A 195 -7.71 24.33 4.69
C LEU A 195 -9.06 24.97 4.38
N GLY A 196 -9.09 26.29 4.22
CA GLY A 196 -10.23 26.95 3.60
C GLY A 196 -10.45 26.38 2.19
N GLN A 197 -11.70 26.26 1.77
CA GLN A 197 -12.06 25.74 0.46
C GLN A 197 -12.98 26.73 -0.26
N VAL A 198 -12.59 27.18 -1.44
CA VAL A 198 -13.41 28.01 -2.32
C VAL A 198 -13.65 27.24 -3.62
N ASP A 199 -14.92 26.95 -3.89
CA ASP A 199 -15.33 26.31 -5.14
C ASP A 199 -15.66 27.38 -6.18
N GLN A 200 -14.98 27.32 -7.33
CA GLN A 200 -15.24 28.19 -8.47
C GLN A 200 -16.03 27.41 -9.53
N PRO A 201 -17.26 27.86 -9.87
CA PRO A 201 -18.05 27.23 -10.93
C PRO A 201 -17.31 27.21 -12.26
N GLU A 202 -17.37 26.08 -12.96
CA GLU A 202 -16.83 25.91 -14.31
C GLU A 202 -17.94 25.65 -15.34
N SER A 203 -17.53 25.61 -16.62
CA SER A 203 -18.45 25.25 -17.70
C SER A 203 -18.87 23.79 -17.54
N PRO A 204 -20.18 23.48 -17.55
CA PRO A 204 -20.66 22.12 -17.37
C PRO A 204 -20.16 21.20 -18.48
N ILE A 205 -19.76 19.98 -18.12
CA ILE A 205 -19.36 18.95 -19.06
C ILE A 205 -20.55 17.98 -19.19
N ASP A 206 -21.11 17.87 -20.39
CA ASP A 206 -22.29 17.03 -20.69
C ASP A 206 -23.50 17.29 -19.76
N GLY A 207 -23.73 18.55 -19.40
CA GLY A 207 -24.83 18.95 -18.52
C GLY A 207 -24.59 18.69 -17.03
N LEU A 208 -23.41 18.18 -16.66
CA LEU A 208 -23.00 18.02 -15.27
C LEU A 208 -22.35 19.31 -14.78
N ALA A 209 -22.80 19.83 -13.63
CA ALA A 209 -22.17 20.96 -12.98
C ALA A 209 -20.74 20.59 -12.56
N THR A 210 -19.78 21.41 -12.98
CA THR A 210 -18.36 21.27 -12.68
C THR A 210 -17.91 22.45 -11.84
N VAL A 211 -16.97 22.20 -10.92
CA VAL A 211 -16.32 23.22 -10.11
C VAL A 211 -14.84 22.92 -10.04
N THR A 212 -14.03 23.97 -10.06
CA THR A 212 -12.62 23.88 -9.64
C THR A 212 -12.53 24.31 -8.19
N THR A 213 -12.03 23.39 -7.36
CA THR A 213 -11.79 23.65 -5.95
C THR A 213 -10.40 24.26 -5.77
N ARG A 214 -10.36 25.46 -5.17
CA ARG A 214 -9.13 26.07 -4.70
C ARG A 214 -9.04 25.97 -3.18
N TYR A 215 -7.93 25.43 -2.70
CA TYR A 215 -7.62 25.41 -1.28
C TYR A 215 -6.90 26.70 -0.87
N GLU A 216 -7.36 27.30 0.21
CA GLU A 216 -6.78 28.46 0.86
C GLU A 216 -5.96 28.03 2.08
N GLU A 217 -5.43 29.02 2.81
CA GLU A 217 -4.66 28.78 4.02
C GLU A 217 -5.48 28.04 5.10
N PRO A 218 -4.81 27.38 6.05
CA PRO A 218 -5.49 26.76 7.18
C PRO A 218 -6.29 27.79 7.99
N GLU A 219 -7.53 27.44 8.36
CA GLU A 219 -8.48 28.36 9.01
C GLU A 219 -7.97 28.88 10.35
N GLN A 220 -7.39 28.01 11.19
CA GLN A 220 -6.68 28.40 12.41
C GLN A 220 -5.91 27.23 13.00
N VAL A 221 -4.70 27.52 13.50
CA VAL A 221 -3.91 26.57 14.30
C VAL A 221 -4.48 26.54 15.72
N PRO A 222 -4.63 25.36 16.37
CA PRO A 222 -5.07 25.30 17.76
C PRO A 222 -4.21 26.16 18.69
N GLU A 223 -4.86 26.81 19.66
CA GLU A 223 -4.17 27.57 20.70
C GLU A 223 -3.31 26.65 21.59
N GLY A 224 -2.19 27.16 22.09
CA GLY A 224 -1.30 26.43 23.01
C GLY A 224 -0.23 25.56 22.34
N ILE A 225 -0.06 25.64 21.01
CA ILE A 225 1.12 25.12 20.32
C ILE A 225 2.29 26.07 20.56
N GLU A 226 3.40 25.55 21.10
CA GLU A 226 4.60 26.35 21.37
C GLU A 226 5.78 25.91 20.48
N PRO A 227 6.83 26.73 20.35
CA PRO A 227 8.06 26.32 19.67
C PRO A 227 8.59 24.99 20.25
N GLY A 228 9.11 24.13 19.38
CA GLY A 228 9.58 22.79 19.72
C GLY A 228 8.50 21.69 19.63
N ASP A 229 7.22 22.04 19.54
CA ASP A 229 6.16 21.05 19.35
C ASP A 229 6.18 20.44 17.93
N VAL A 230 5.61 19.24 17.84
CA VAL A 230 5.49 18.47 16.60
C VAL A 230 4.03 18.43 16.18
N LEU A 231 3.73 18.89 14.96
CA LEU A 231 2.39 18.81 14.38
C LEU A 231 2.33 17.70 13.33
N ILE A 232 1.43 16.76 13.49
CA ILE A 232 1.08 15.75 12.49
C ILE A 232 -0.17 16.25 11.76
N VAL A 233 -0.06 16.48 10.45
CA VAL A 233 -1.14 17.00 9.60
C VAL A 233 -1.39 16.10 8.40
N SER A 234 -2.51 16.31 7.70
CA SER A 234 -2.78 15.61 6.45
C SER A 234 -1.79 16.05 5.36
N THR A 235 -1.56 15.21 4.36
CA THR A 235 -0.66 15.53 3.25
C THR A 235 -1.05 16.83 2.55
N LEU A 236 -2.34 17.04 2.31
CA LEU A 236 -2.86 18.23 1.67
C LEU A 236 -2.53 19.50 2.47
N VAL A 237 -2.71 19.47 3.80
CA VAL A 237 -2.35 20.59 4.67
C VAL A 237 -0.85 20.81 4.69
N GLY A 238 -0.06 19.74 4.81
CA GLY A 238 1.41 19.83 4.81
C GLY A 238 1.99 20.43 3.53
N ASP A 239 1.33 20.22 2.39
CA ASP A 239 1.73 20.74 1.08
C ASP A 239 1.26 22.17 0.82
N LYS A 240 0.09 22.55 1.34
CA LYS A 240 -0.52 23.87 1.07
C LYS A 240 -0.23 24.93 2.12
N TRP A 241 0.13 24.54 3.33
CA TRP A 241 0.38 25.50 4.40
C TRP A 241 1.68 26.27 4.15
N ASP A 242 1.56 27.56 3.89
CA ASP A 242 2.69 28.46 3.68
C ASP A 242 3.66 28.44 4.88
N LYS A 243 4.94 28.14 4.59
CA LYS A 243 6.03 28.12 5.57
C LYS A 243 6.17 29.44 6.33
N SER A 244 5.90 30.57 5.67
CA SER A 244 6.02 31.89 6.29
C SER A 244 4.95 32.17 7.35
N ARG A 245 3.84 31.41 7.32
CA ARG A 245 2.69 31.54 8.22
C ARG A 245 2.62 30.43 9.27
N ARG A 246 3.61 29.55 9.30
CA ARG A 246 3.70 28.51 10.33
C ARG A 246 4.18 29.13 11.63
N PRO A 247 3.68 28.69 12.80
CA PRO A 247 4.29 29.01 14.07
C PRO A 247 5.81 28.73 14.02
N PRO A 248 6.66 29.68 14.43
CA PRO A 248 8.11 29.49 14.33
C PRO A 248 8.58 28.36 15.27
N GLY A 249 9.57 27.60 14.81
CA GLY A 249 10.20 26.55 15.63
C GLY A 249 9.38 25.27 15.82
N ILE A 250 8.30 25.07 15.08
CA ILE A 250 7.55 23.79 15.10
C ILE A 250 8.11 22.80 14.06
N THR A 251 7.92 21.51 14.32
CA THR A 251 8.17 20.45 13.34
C THR A 251 6.87 19.99 12.71
N LEU A 252 6.75 20.08 11.38
CA LEU A 252 5.59 19.61 10.64
C LEU A 252 5.85 18.22 10.02
N LEU A 253 5.00 17.26 10.37
CA LEU A 253 5.05 15.88 9.93
C LEU A 253 3.77 15.50 9.18
N VAL A 254 3.92 14.71 8.12
CA VAL A 254 2.83 14.13 7.35
C VAL A 254 2.94 12.60 7.41
N PRO A 255 1.87 11.85 7.74
CA PRO A 255 1.89 10.40 7.68
C PRO A 255 2.17 9.92 6.25
N ASP A 256 3.16 9.05 6.04
CA ASP A 256 3.39 8.48 4.72
C ASP A 256 2.36 7.39 4.40
N THR A 257 1.33 7.78 3.65
CA THR A 257 0.24 6.93 3.18
C THR A 257 0.54 6.23 1.84
N GLY A 258 1.76 6.37 1.32
CA GLY A 258 2.23 5.78 0.07
C GLY A 258 2.49 4.27 0.16
N ALA A 259 3.32 3.76 -0.75
CA ALA A 259 3.60 2.32 -0.89
C ALA A 259 4.24 1.67 0.34
N THR A 260 4.86 2.46 1.22
CA THR A 260 5.50 1.96 2.45
C THR A 260 4.54 1.84 3.64
N SER A 261 3.29 2.29 3.49
CA SER A 261 2.25 2.12 4.51
C SER A 261 1.80 0.66 4.62
N ARG A 262 1.38 0.23 5.81
CA ARG A 262 0.77 -1.09 6.01
C ARG A 262 -0.71 -1.03 5.70
N ARG A 263 -1.21 -2.02 4.98
CA ARG A 263 -2.61 -2.11 4.55
C ARG A 263 -3.25 -3.41 4.99
N ASP A 264 -4.56 -3.39 5.21
CA ASP A 264 -5.37 -4.59 5.43
C ASP A 264 -5.69 -5.30 4.10
N ASP A 265 -6.38 -6.45 4.19
CA ASP A 265 -6.80 -7.24 3.03
C ASP A 265 -7.79 -6.48 2.11
N ALA A 266 -8.39 -5.39 2.58
CA ALA A 266 -9.26 -4.51 1.80
C ALA A 266 -8.51 -3.31 1.20
N GLY A 267 -7.17 -3.25 1.35
CA GLY A 267 -6.32 -2.18 0.84
C GLY A 267 -6.36 -0.88 1.65
N ARG A 268 -7.03 -0.88 2.82
CA ARG A 268 -7.11 0.30 3.69
C ARG A 268 -5.83 0.43 4.50
N ILE A 269 -5.38 1.66 4.73
CA ILE A 269 -4.18 1.93 5.51
C ILE A 269 -4.48 1.64 6.99
N VAL A 270 -3.76 0.67 7.57
CA VAL A 270 -3.88 0.32 8.99
C VAL A 270 -2.81 0.98 9.85
N SER A 271 -1.64 1.25 9.28
CA SER A 271 -0.58 2.03 9.94
C SER A 271 0.40 2.61 8.93
N VAL A 272 1.03 3.71 9.32
CA VAL A 272 2.17 4.30 8.60
C VAL A 272 3.47 3.83 9.25
N THR A 273 4.50 3.65 8.43
CA THR A 273 5.82 3.18 8.87
C THR A 273 6.83 4.30 9.05
N ARG A 274 6.49 5.50 8.56
CA ARG A 274 7.31 6.71 8.66
C ARG A 274 6.46 7.97 8.49
N PHE A 275 7.03 9.10 8.87
CA PHE A 275 6.49 10.43 8.61
C PHE A 275 7.40 11.18 7.66
N ILE A 276 6.80 12.05 6.83
CA ILE A 276 7.50 12.96 5.93
C ILE A 276 7.59 14.33 6.60
N ARG A 277 8.80 14.88 6.73
CA ARG A 277 9.01 16.24 7.25
C ARG A 277 8.79 17.27 6.14
N LYS A 278 8.08 18.37 6.43
CA LYS A 278 7.70 19.42 5.45
C LYS A 278 8.33 20.78 5.76
#